data_AF-A0A6N0I0P2-F1
#
_entry.id   AF-A0A6N0I0P2-F1
#
_cell.length_a   1.000
_cell.length_b   1.000
_cell.length_c   1.000
_cell.angle_alpha   90.00
_cell.angle_beta   90.00
_cell.angle_gamma   90.00
#
_symmetry.space_group_name_H-M   'P 1'
#
loop_
_entity.id
_entity.type
_entity.pdbx_description
1 polymer ?
#
loop_
_entity_poly.entity_id
_entity_poly.type
_entity_poly.pdbx_seq_one_letter_code
_entity_poly.pdbx_strand_id
1 'polypeptide(L)'
;MSNNHAKAATPPLLSLAFRPLFLGGTLFAVVAIAWWVYFWLTPFNWQPYGGLFWWHGHEMLFGFGAAIVGGFLLTAVANWTGITALQGKRLLVLISAWLTTRLLIAFGGSLPAGIIITADLLYPLLLTIAMAYPIIKVKQWRNLIFIPLLLTLTLLNGVTHWAVTVGETALAMQTLHAAILWFVLIIAFLGGRVIPAFTTTNCRKAQPIRWLEITSITTIILTLIMAWFGFASLPAWLLFVIATIGALSNGGRALRWGIQHCWHEPLLWSLHLAYADRHGERSEGG
;
A
#
# COMPACT_ATOMS: atom_id res chain seq x y z
N MET A 1 41.71 32.00 -2.00
CA MET A 1 40.95 31.45 -3.14
C MET A 1 39.89 30.51 -2.60
N SER A 2 38.62 30.92 -2.69
CA SER A 2 37.45 30.21 -2.17
C SER A 2 37.01 29.14 -3.17
N ASN A 3 37.13 27.85 -2.82
CA ASN A 3 36.48 26.77 -3.55
C ASN A 3 35.08 26.54 -2.98
N ASN A 4 34.13 27.35 -3.44
CA ASN A 4 32.71 27.06 -3.34
C ASN A 4 32.39 25.91 -4.31
N HIS A 5 32.50 24.67 -3.84
CA HIS A 5 31.80 23.57 -4.50
C HIS A 5 30.30 23.78 -4.26
N ALA A 6 29.64 24.41 -5.24
CA ALA A 6 28.19 24.44 -5.33
C ALA A 6 27.68 22.99 -5.29
N LYS A 7 27.16 22.57 -4.14
CA LYS A 7 26.49 21.30 -3.97
C LYS A 7 25.29 21.32 -4.93
N ALA A 8 25.37 20.59 -6.03
CA ALA A 8 24.32 20.56 -7.04
C ALA A 8 22.97 20.36 -6.36
N ALA A 9 22.08 21.35 -6.48
CA ALA A 9 20.79 21.34 -5.82
C ALA A 9 20.02 20.10 -6.26
N THR A 10 19.61 19.26 -5.32
CA THR A 10 18.74 18.12 -5.61
C THR A 10 17.45 18.68 -6.24
N PRO A 11 17.02 18.21 -7.42
CA PRO A 11 15.78 18.66 -8.04
C PRO A 11 14.61 18.54 -7.04
N PRO A 12 13.64 19.48 -6.98
CA PRO A 12 12.56 19.47 -5.99
C PRO A 12 11.70 18.19 -5.94
N LEU A 13 11.67 17.43 -7.03
CA LEU A 13 11.03 16.12 -7.15
C LEU A 13 11.82 14.99 -6.49
N LEU A 14 13.14 15.14 -6.32
CA LEU A 14 14.04 14.13 -5.73
C LEU A 14 14.47 14.47 -4.30
N SER A 15 13.88 15.50 -3.68
CA SER A 15 14.21 15.95 -2.33
C SER A 15 13.52 15.14 -1.22
N LEU A 16 12.35 14.56 -1.51
CA LEU A 16 11.54 13.78 -0.58
C LEU A 16 10.88 12.62 -1.33
N ALA A 17 11.12 11.37 -0.88
CA ALA A 17 10.58 10.16 -1.50
C ALA A 17 9.05 10.14 -1.61
N PHE A 18 8.34 10.86 -0.72
CA PHE A 18 6.90 11.08 -0.81
C PHE A 18 6.50 11.61 -2.19
N ARG A 19 7.16 12.67 -2.68
CA ARG A 19 6.70 13.43 -3.84
C ARG A 19 6.68 12.60 -5.13
N PRO A 20 7.76 11.94 -5.55
CA PRO A 20 7.78 11.22 -6.82
C PRO A 20 7.01 9.89 -6.76
N LEU A 21 6.99 9.21 -5.60
CA LEU A 21 6.26 7.94 -5.48
C LEU A 21 4.74 8.16 -5.36
N PHE A 22 4.29 9.16 -4.61
CA PHE A 22 2.86 9.50 -4.58
C PHE A 22 2.40 10.06 -5.92
N LEU A 23 3.09 11.08 -6.46
CA LEU A 23 2.70 11.68 -7.73
C LEU A 23 2.77 10.65 -8.87
N GLY A 24 3.86 9.89 -8.94
CA GLY A 24 4.05 8.85 -9.93
C GLY A 24 3.02 7.74 -9.80
N GLY A 25 2.77 7.24 -8.59
CA GLY A 25 1.76 6.22 -8.31
C GLY A 25 0.35 6.69 -8.66
N THR A 26 -0.05 7.89 -8.25
CA THR A 26 -1.37 8.45 -8.56
C THR A 26 -1.56 8.70 -10.06
N LEU A 27 -0.57 9.29 -10.73
CA LEU A 27 -0.63 9.50 -12.19
C LEU A 27 -0.71 8.15 -12.91
N PHE A 28 0.09 7.18 -12.47
CA PHE A 28 0.06 5.82 -12.99
C PHE A 28 -1.32 5.18 -12.81
N ALA A 29 -1.95 5.29 -11.64
CA ALA A 29 -3.28 4.75 -11.40
C ALA A 29 -4.33 5.37 -12.35
N VAL A 30 -4.28 6.69 -12.55
CA VAL A 30 -5.16 7.38 -13.50
C VAL A 30 -4.96 6.82 -14.91
N VAL A 31 -3.71 6.71 -15.37
CA VAL A 31 -3.39 6.17 -16.70
C VAL A 31 -3.81 4.71 -16.82
N ALA A 32 -3.49 3.86 -15.85
CA ALA A 32 -3.80 2.43 -15.87
C ALA A 32 -5.30 2.16 -15.86
N ILE A 33 -6.08 2.90 -15.07
CA ILE A 33 -7.54 2.80 -15.06
C ILE A 33 -8.13 3.34 -16.35
N ALA A 34 -7.66 4.48 -16.86
CA ALA A 34 -8.11 5.01 -18.14
C ALA A 34 -7.83 4.04 -19.29
N TRP A 35 -6.64 3.42 -19.29
CA TRP A 35 -6.25 2.40 -20.25
C TRP A 35 -7.11 1.14 -20.15
N TRP A 36 -7.39 0.69 -18.92
CA TRP A 36 -8.31 -0.42 -18.65
C TRP A 36 -9.71 -0.16 -19.19
N VAL A 37 -10.29 1.01 -18.88
CA VAL A 37 -11.60 1.42 -19.36
C VAL A 37 -11.61 1.54 -20.89
N TYR A 38 -10.58 2.15 -21.47
CA TYR A 38 -10.44 2.28 -22.92
C TYR A 38 -10.42 0.93 -23.63
N PHE A 39 -9.67 -0.05 -23.11
CA PHE A 39 -9.69 -1.41 -23.64
C PHE A 39 -11.09 -2.03 -23.68
N TRP A 40 -11.89 -1.84 -22.63
CA TRP A 40 -13.25 -2.37 -22.57
C TRP A 40 -14.25 -1.64 -23.46
N LEU A 41 -14.06 -0.34 -23.69
CA LEU A 41 -14.89 0.45 -24.59
C LEU A 41 -14.54 0.21 -26.07
N THR A 42 -13.26 0.00 -26.36
CA THR A 42 -12.74 -0.23 -27.71
C THR A 42 -11.70 -1.35 -27.68
N PRO A 43 -12.10 -2.62 -27.76
CA PRO A 43 -11.16 -3.74 -27.71
C PRO A 43 -10.15 -3.70 -28.87
N PHE A 44 -8.87 -3.86 -28.54
CA PHE A 44 -7.77 -3.93 -29.51
C PHE A 44 -6.81 -5.07 -29.15
N ASN A 45 -5.91 -5.43 -30.07
CA ASN A 45 -4.96 -6.53 -29.83
C ASN A 45 -3.83 -6.11 -28.88
N TRP A 46 -4.12 -6.10 -27.59
CA TRP A 46 -3.17 -5.84 -26.52
C TRP A 46 -3.14 -7.02 -25.55
N GLN A 47 -1.96 -7.61 -25.42
CA GLN A 47 -1.72 -8.79 -24.60
C GLN A 47 -0.63 -8.48 -23.57
N PRO A 48 -0.99 -7.85 -22.44
CA PRO A 48 -0.04 -7.62 -21.37
C PRO A 48 0.40 -8.96 -20.76
N TYR A 49 1.58 -8.95 -20.12
CA TYR A 49 2.05 -10.10 -19.37
C TYR A 49 1.02 -10.51 -18.31
N GLY A 50 0.75 -11.82 -18.21
CA GLY A 50 -0.22 -12.41 -17.27
C GLY A 50 -1.70 -12.26 -17.68
N GLY A 51 -1.99 -11.59 -18.79
CA GLY A 51 -3.36 -11.35 -19.25
C GLY A 51 -4.04 -10.20 -18.53
N LEU A 52 -5.17 -9.76 -19.08
CA LEU A 52 -5.82 -8.49 -18.72
C LEU A 52 -6.23 -8.40 -17.24
N PHE A 53 -6.95 -9.39 -16.72
CA PHE A 53 -7.44 -9.35 -15.34
C PHE A 53 -6.30 -9.38 -14.31
N TRP A 54 -5.28 -10.21 -14.57
CA TRP A 54 -4.10 -10.25 -13.73
C TRP A 54 -3.34 -8.93 -13.81
N TRP A 55 -3.13 -8.39 -15.02
CA TRP A 55 -2.48 -7.10 -15.24
C TRP A 55 -3.16 -6.01 -14.41
N HIS A 56 -4.48 -5.87 -14.49
CA HIS A 56 -5.20 -4.85 -13.73
C HIS A 56 -5.01 -5.03 -12.22
N GLY A 57 -5.25 -6.23 -11.70
CA GLY A 57 -5.11 -6.52 -10.27
C GLY A 57 -3.68 -6.28 -9.77
N HIS A 58 -2.69 -6.73 -10.54
CA HIS A 58 -1.27 -6.55 -10.22
C HIS A 58 -0.87 -5.07 -10.24
N GLU A 59 -1.28 -4.33 -11.27
CA GLU A 59 -0.95 -2.93 -11.42
C GLU A 59 -1.59 -2.04 -10.35
N MET A 60 -2.80 -2.36 -9.90
CA MET A 60 -3.43 -1.64 -8.78
C MET A 60 -2.74 -1.90 -7.44
N LEU A 61 -2.27 -3.13 -7.20
CA LEU A 61 -1.69 -3.53 -5.92
C LEU A 61 -0.17 -3.27 -5.85
N PHE A 62 0.59 -3.86 -6.76
CA PHE A 62 2.05 -3.78 -6.77
C PHE A 62 2.58 -2.57 -7.55
N GLY A 63 1.80 -2.03 -8.49
CA GLY A 63 2.13 -0.78 -9.18
C GLY A 63 1.78 0.44 -8.35
N PHE A 64 0.48 0.73 -8.25
CA PHE A 64 -0.06 1.87 -7.51
C PHE A 64 0.11 1.72 -5.99
N GLY A 65 -0.50 0.68 -5.39
CA GLY A 65 -0.53 0.52 -3.93
C GLY A 65 0.86 0.51 -3.30
N ALA A 66 1.79 -0.26 -3.87
CA ALA A 66 3.16 -0.35 -3.37
C ALA A 66 3.96 0.95 -3.55
N ALA A 67 3.66 1.77 -4.57
CA ALA A 67 4.24 3.11 -4.70
C ALA A 67 3.79 4.04 -3.56
N ILE A 68 2.48 4.04 -3.26
CA ILE A 68 1.92 4.85 -2.17
C ILE A 68 2.49 4.41 -0.81
N VAL A 69 2.49 3.11 -0.53
CA VAL A 69 3.09 2.57 0.70
C VAL A 69 4.58 2.89 0.79
N GLY A 70 5.32 2.73 -0.30
CA GLY A 70 6.75 3.05 -0.34
C GLY A 70 7.04 4.52 -0.06
N GLY A 71 6.31 5.44 -0.70
CA GLY A 71 6.42 6.87 -0.44
C GLY A 71 6.11 7.24 1.00
N PHE A 72 5.10 6.60 1.60
CA PHE A 72 4.70 6.85 2.98
C PHE A 72 5.77 6.34 3.95
N LEU A 73 6.20 5.08 3.81
CA LEU A 73 7.15 4.44 4.72
C LEU A 73 8.53 5.12 4.68
N LEU A 74 9.03 5.48 3.50
CA LEU A 74 10.33 6.18 3.36
C LEU A 74 10.31 7.58 3.98
N THR A 75 9.14 8.21 4.04
CA THR A 75 8.97 9.51 4.70
C THR A 75 8.84 9.34 6.20
N ALA A 76 8.03 8.37 6.64
CA ALA A 76 7.81 8.05 8.04
C ALA A 76 9.11 7.60 8.74
N VAL A 77 9.92 6.78 8.07
CA VAL A 77 11.17 6.28 8.65
C VAL A 77 12.21 7.39 8.87
N ALA A 78 12.27 8.39 7.98
CA ALA A 78 13.12 9.55 8.17
C ALA A 78 12.70 10.34 9.42
N ASN A 79 11.39 10.53 9.62
CA ASN A 79 10.85 11.19 10.81
C ASN A 79 11.12 10.42 12.10
N TRP A 80 10.99 9.09 12.08
CA TRP A 80 11.23 8.28 13.28
C TRP A 80 12.72 8.23 13.64
N THR A 81 13.57 7.99 12.65
CA THR A 81 14.99 7.70 12.87
C THR A 81 15.88 8.95 12.93
N GLY A 82 15.39 10.10 12.47
CA GLY A 82 16.19 11.32 12.29
C GLY A 82 17.28 11.19 11.22
N ILE A 83 17.34 10.07 10.50
CA ILE A 83 18.25 9.86 9.37
C ILE A 83 17.66 10.54 8.15
N THR A 84 18.51 11.22 7.39
CA THR A 84 18.14 11.87 6.13
C THR A 84 17.38 10.91 5.22
N ALA A 85 16.22 11.35 4.72
CA ALA A 85 15.39 10.59 3.81
C ALA A 85 16.16 10.18 2.54
N LEU A 86 15.74 9.07 1.92
CA LEU A 86 16.27 8.64 0.64
C LEU A 86 16.03 9.73 -0.41
N GLN A 87 17.10 10.26 -1.02
CA GLN A 87 17.03 11.39 -1.94
C GLN A 87 18.03 11.27 -3.09
N GLY A 88 17.83 12.08 -4.14
CA GLY A 88 18.74 12.18 -5.28
C GLY A 88 18.87 10.86 -6.07
N LYS A 89 20.10 10.49 -6.42
CA LYS A 89 20.39 9.32 -7.29
C LYS A 89 19.83 7.99 -6.74
N ARG A 90 19.88 7.78 -5.42
CA ARG A 90 19.39 6.53 -4.81
C ARG A 90 17.87 6.40 -4.93
N LEU A 91 17.16 7.53 -4.79
CA LEU A 91 15.72 7.59 -5.00
C LEU A 91 15.38 7.39 -6.49
N LEU A 92 16.18 7.95 -7.40
CA LEU A 92 16.01 7.73 -8.84
C LEU A 92 16.09 6.25 -9.21
N VAL A 93 17.05 5.49 -8.64
CA VAL A 93 17.17 4.04 -8.87
C VAL A 93 15.91 3.30 -8.44
N LEU A 94 15.34 3.66 -7.28
CA LEU A 94 14.12 3.04 -6.78
C LEU A 94 12.93 3.33 -7.70
N ILE A 95 12.78 4.59 -8.15
CA ILE A 95 11.70 5.00 -9.05
C ILE A 95 11.88 4.37 -10.43
N SER A 96 13.11 4.30 -10.95
CA SER A 96 13.37 3.68 -12.25
C SER A 96 13.09 2.18 -12.21
N ALA A 97 13.44 1.48 -11.13
CA ALA A 97 13.11 0.08 -10.95
C ALA A 97 11.57 -0.12 -10.98
N TRP A 98 10.84 0.71 -10.24
CA TRP A 98 9.37 0.69 -10.23
C TRP A 98 8.78 0.94 -11.63
N LEU A 99 9.16 2.04 -12.28
CA LEU A 99 8.59 2.46 -13.57
C LEU A 99 8.94 1.49 -14.70
N THR A 100 10.17 0.98 -14.73
CA THR A 100 10.62 0.03 -15.75
C THR A 100 9.72 -1.19 -15.76
N THR A 101 9.37 -1.72 -14.59
CA THR A 101 8.51 -2.91 -14.53
C THR A 101 7.11 -2.65 -15.04
N ARG A 102 6.54 -1.47 -14.79
CA ARG A 102 5.20 -1.13 -15.32
C ARG A 102 5.16 -1.19 -16.84
N LEU A 103 6.22 -0.70 -17.49
CA LEU A 103 6.38 -0.78 -18.94
C LEU A 103 6.59 -2.23 -19.41
N LEU A 104 7.40 -3.01 -18.69
CA LEU A 104 7.64 -4.42 -19.01
C LEU A 104 6.38 -5.28 -18.86
N ILE A 105 5.54 -5.03 -17.86
CA ILE A 105 4.30 -5.77 -17.66
C ILE A 105 3.25 -5.37 -18.71
N ALA A 106 3.13 -4.08 -19.03
CA ALA A 106 2.17 -3.60 -20.01
C ALA A 106 2.51 -3.97 -21.46
N PHE A 107 3.80 -3.93 -21.83
CA PHE A 107 4.23 -4.06 -23.24
C PHE A 107 5.23 -5.19 -23.50
N GLY A 108 5.78 -5.80 -22.45
CA GLY A 108 6.81 -6.84 -22.55
C GLY A 108 6.25 -8.26 -22.58
N GLY A 109 4.99 -8.49 -22.96
CA GLY A 109 4.37 -9.82 -22.97
C GLY A 109 5.13 -10.87 -23.82
N SER A 110 5.93 -10.43 -24.79
CA SER A 110 6.80 -11.29 -25.62
C SER A 110 8.19 -11.55 -25.03
N LEU A 111 8.56 -10.89 -23.94
CA LEU A 111 9.86 -11.07 -23.28
C LEU A 111 9.86 -12.32 -22.40
N PRO A 112 11.04 -12.93 -22.15
CA PRO A 112 11.15 -14.00 -21.15
C PRO A 112 10.62 -13.56 -19.79
N ALA A 113 9.73 -14.35 -19.21
CA ALA A 113 9.08 -14.04 -17.93
C ALA A 113 10.08 -13.73 -16.81
N GLY A 114 11.24 -14.40 -16.78
CA GLY A 114 12.28 -14.17 -15.78
C GLY A 114 12.80 -12.73 -15.71
N ILE A 115 12.85 -12.02 -16.85
CA ILE A 115 13.25 -10.60 -16.90
C ILE A 115 12.20 -9.72 -16.22
N ILE A 116 10.93 -9.94 -16.55
CA ILE A 116 9.79 -9.20 -15.99
C ILE A 116 9.71 -9.43 -14.48
N ILE A 117 9.79 -10.69 -14.05
CA ILE A 117 9.72 -11.08 -12.63
C ILE A 117 10.86 -10.44 -11.84
N THR A 118 12.08 -10.50 -12.37
CA THR A 118 13.26 -9.95 -11.68
C THR A 118 13.18 -8.43 -11.58
N ALA A 119 12.74 -7.76 -12.64
CA ALA A 119 12.48 -6.32 -12.61
C ALA A 119 11.40 -5.98 -11.57
N ASP A 120 10.34 -6.78 -11.46
CA ASP A 120 9.23 -6.46 -10.57
C ASP A 120 9.54 -6.66 -9.10
N LEU A 121 10.29 -7.71 -8.78
CA LEU A 121 10.72 -7.98 -7.41
C LEU A 121 11.79 -6.99 -6.94
N LEU A 122 12.49 -6.32 -7.86
CA LEU A 122 13.54 -5.37 -7.51
C LEU A 122 13.01 -4.17 -6.72
N TYR A 123 11.86 -3.60 -7.10
CA TYR A 123 11.28 -2.46 -6.40
C TYR A 123 10.98 -2.74 -4.91
N PRO A 124 10.15 -3.74 -4.54
CA PRO A 124 9.83 -3.99 -3.14
C PRO A 124 11.04 -4.46 -2.32
N LEU A 125 12.02 -5.14 -2.94
CA LEU A 125 13.29 -5.48 -2.29
C LEU A 125 14.13 -4.24 -1.99
N LEU A 126 14.34 -3.35 -2.97
CA LEU A 126 15.06 -2.09 -2.78
C LEU A 126 14.36 -1.19 -1.74
N LEU A 127 13.02 -1.16 -1.77
CA LEU A 127 12.22 -0.46 -0.78
C LEU A 127 12.44 -1.03 0.63
N THR A 128 12.46 -2.36 0.77
CA THR A 128 12.73 -3.04 2.04
C THR A 128 14.11 -2.69 2.57
N ILE A 129 15.15 -2.70 1.72
CA ILE A 129 16.52 -2.34 2.09
C ILE A 129 16.59 -0.86 2.53
N ALA A 130 15.97 0.03 1.75
CA ALA A 130 15.92 1.46 2.06
C ALA A 130 15.20 1.75 3.38
N MET A 131 14.18 0.95 3.72
CA MET A 131 13.46 1.01 5.00
C MET A 131 14.30 0.44 6.15
N ALA A 132 14.98 -0.69 5.95
CA ALA A 132 15.74 -1.39 6.98
C ALA A 132 16.97 -0.61 7.44
N TYR A 133 17.71 -0.03 6.49
CA TYR A 133 18.97 0.67 6.75
C TYR A 133 18.88 1.70 7.90
N PRO A 134 17.97 2.70 7.87
CA PRO A 134 17.91 3.69 8.93
C PRO A 134 17.44 3.10 10.26
N ILE A 135 16.48 2.17 10.25
CA ILE A 135 15.95 1.56 11.48
C ILE A 135 17.04 0.79 12.23
N ILE A 136 17.83 -0.02 11.52
CA ILE A 136 18.93 -0.80 12.11
C ILE A 136 20.04 0.14 12.59
N LYS A 137 20.37 1.17 11.81
CA LYS A 137 21.43 2.13 12.14
C LYS A 137 21.20 2.87 13.46
N VAL A 138 19.96 3.27 13.75
CA VAL A 138 19.60 3.91 15.04
C VAL A 138 18.96 2.94 16.04
N LYS A 139 18.96 1.63 15.76
CA LYS A 139 18.43 0.57 16.63
C LYS A 139 16.96 0.79 17.06
N GLN A 140 16.12 1.30 16.16
CA GLN A 140 14.69 1.50 16.41
C GLN A 140 13.88 0.23 16.21
N TRP A 141 14.13 -0.78 17.04
CA TRP A 141 13.57 -2.13 16.91
C TRP A 141 12.04 -2.19 16.80
N ARG A 142 11.33 -1.27 17.46
CA ARG A 142 9.86 -1.18 17.38
C ARG A 142 9.33 -0.96 15.97
N ASN A 143 10.11 -0.32 15.10
CA ASN A 143 9.74 -0.02 13.72
C ASN A 143 10.18 -1.13 12.74
N LEU A 144 10.90 -2.16 13.19
CA LEU A 144 11.27 -3.28 12.31
C LEU A 144 10.08 -4.07 11.80
N ILE A 145 8.89 -3.93 12.39
CA ILE A 145 7.66 -4.60 11.94
C ILE A 145 7.34 -4.36 10.45
N PHE A 146 7.78 -3.24 9.87
CA PHE A 146 7.57 -2.96 8.45
C PHE A 146 8.45 -3.80 7.52
N ILE A 147 9.56 -4.35 8.01
CA ILE A 147 10.46 -5.19 7.21
C ILE A 147 9.80 -6.53 6.84
N PRO A 148 9.32 -7.36 7.79
CA PRO A 148 8.61 -8.58 7.43
C PRO A 148 7.34 -8.28 6.63
N LEU A 149 6.65 -7.16 6.88
CA LEU A 149 5.50 -6.77 6.05
C LEU A 149 5.89 -6.55 4.58
N LEU A 150 6.95 -5.79 4.29
CA LEU A 150 7.41 -5.56 2.92
C LEU A 150 7.98 -6.84 2.27
N LEU A 151 8.60 -7.72 3.05
CA LEU A 151 9.01 -9.03 2.57
C LEU A 151 7.81 -9.91 2.22
N THR A 152 6.72 -9.88 3.01
CA THR A 152 5.47 -10.55 2.66
C THR A 152 4.89 -9.99 1.37
N LEU A 153 4.91 -8.66 1.16
CA LEU A 153 4.47 -8.07 -0.11
C LEU A 153 5.32 -8.57 -1.28
N THR A 154 6.65 -8.66 -1.10
CA THR A 154 7.57 -9.21 -2.11
C THR A 154 7.26 -10.68 -2.40
N LEU A 155 6.98 -11.47 -1.37
CA LEU A 155 6.61 -12.88 -1.50
C LEU A 155 5.29 -13.03 -2.27
N LEU A 156 4.25 -12.28 -1.90
CA LEU A 156 2.96 -12.28 -2.62
C LEU A 156 3.16 -11.88 -4.09
N ASN A 157 4.03 -10.91 -4.36
CA ASN A 157 4.35 -10.53 -5.73
C ASN A 157 5.02 -11.68 -6.51
N GLY A 158 6.02 -12.33 -5.91
CA GLY A 158 6.72 -13.45 -6.54
C GLY A 158 5.80 -14.64 -6.79
N VAL A 159 4.91 -14.94 -5.85
CA VAL A 159 3.95 -16.06 -5.97
C VAL A 159 2.91 -15.78 -7.06
N THR A 160 2.41 -14.55 -7.19
CA THR A 160 1.46 -14.24 -8.27
C THR A 160 2.11 -14.33 -9.65
N HIS A 161 3.36 -13.90 -9.79
CA HIS A 161 4.16 -14.12 -10.99
C HIS A 161 4.37 -15.60 -11.29
N TRP A 162 4.76 -16.39 -10.29
CA TRP A 162 4.95 -17.82 -10.43
C TRP A 162 3.66 -18.50 -10.90
N ALA A 163 2.53 -18.21 -10.25
CA ALA A 163 1.22 -18.73 -10.60
C ALA A 163 0.85 -18.43 -12.06
N VAL A 164 1.12 -17.21 -12.55
CA VAL A 164 0.93 -16.86 -13.96
C VAL A 164 1.80 -17.70 -14.89
N THR A 165 3.08 -17.89 -14.55
CA THR A 165 4.00 -18.66 -15.42
C THR A 165 3.68 -20.14 -15.51
N VAL A 166 3.08 -20.73 -14.46
CA VAL A 166 2.65 -22.14 -14.46
C VAL A 166 1.20 -22.32 -14.91
N GLY A 167 0.47 -21.22 -15.20
CA GLY A 167 -0.92 -21.27 -15.64
C GLY A 167 -1.95 -21.50 -14.51
N GLU A 168 -1.54 -21.39 -13.25
CA GLU A 168 -2.39 -21.61 -12.06
C GLU A 168 -3.22 -20.36 -11.73
N THR A 169 -4.29 -20.14 -12.49
CA THR A 169 -5.14 -18.95 -12.38
C THR A 169 -5.80 -18.80 -11.01
N ALA A 170 -6.17 -19.92 -10.36
CA ALA A 170 -6.74 -19.92 -9.02
C ALA A 170 -5.73 -19.38 -7.99
N LEU A 171 -4.49 -19.85 -8.02
CA LEU A 171 -3.43 -19.38 -7.13
C LEU A 171 -3.09 -17.90 -7.38
N ALA A 172 -3.08 -17.48 -8.65
CA ALA A 172 -2.85 -16.07 -8.99
C ALA A 172 -3.91 -15.17 -8.36
N MET A 173 -5.20 -15.54 -8.43
CA MET A 173 -6.31 -14.80 -7.82
C MET A 173 -6.29 -14.84 -6.30
N GLN A 174 -6.03 -16.00 -5.70
CA GLN A 174 -5.85 -16.14 -4.24
C GLN A 174 -4.76 -15.21 -3.72
N THR A 175 -3.64 -15.14 -4.44
CA THR A 175 -2.51 -14.28 -4.09
C THR A 175 -2.84 -12.80 -4.23
N LEU A 176 -3.59 -12.40 -5.27
CA LEU A 176 -4.09 -11.03 -5.41
C LEU A 176 -5.06 -10.66 -4.27
N HIS A 177 -5.97 -11.55 -3.87
CA HIS A 177 -6.84 -11.33 -2.70
C HIS A 177 -6.04 -11.21 -1.40
N ALA A 178 -5.02 -12.05 -1.21
CA ALA A 178 -4.13 -11.95 -0.07
C ALA A 178 -3.35 -10.63 -0.06
N ALA A 179 -2.93 -10.13 -1.23
CA ALA A 179 -2.29 -8.83 -1.37
C ALA A 179 -3.25 -7.67 -1.05
N ILE A 180 -4.52 -7.73 -1.49
CA ILE A 180 -5.55 -6.76 -1.07
C ILE A 180 -5.63 -6.70 0.46
N LEU A 181 -5.74 -7.85 1.12
CA LEU A 181 -5.84 -7.90 2.58
C LEU A 181 -4.54 -7.51 3.29
N TRP A 182 -3.39 -7.70 2.66
CA TRP A 182 -2.13 -7.13 3.12
C TRP A 182 -2.18 -5.59 3.12
N PHE A 183 -2.74 -4.97 2.07
CA PHE A 183 -2.94 -3.52 2.04
C PHE A 183 -3.98 -3.07 3.08
N VAL A 184 -5.07 -3.80 3.25
CA VAL A 184 -6.04 -3.53 4.33
C VAL A 184 -5.36 -3.61 5.70
N LEU A 185 -4.48 -4.59 5.92
CA LEU A 185 -3.71 -4.72 7.16
C LEU A 185 -2.80 -3.52 7.40
N ILE A 186 -2.04 -3.08 6.39
CA ILE A 186 -1.14 -1.94 6.57
C ILE A 186 -1.91 -0.63 6.78
N ILE A 187 -3.03 -0.44 6.08
CA ILE A 187 -3.92 0.72 6.26
C ILE A 187 -4.54 0.70 7.65
N ALA A 188 -5.06 -0.45 8.11
CA ALA A 188 -5.62 -0.57 9.44
C ALA A 188 -4.56 -0.36 10.54
N PHE A 189 -3.34 -0.84 10.34
CA PHE A 189 -2.25 -0.69 11.30
C PHE A 189 -1.74 0.76 11.37
N LEU A 190 -1.48 1.38 10.22
CA LEU A 190 -1.01 2.77 10.11
C LEU A 190 -2.12 3.75 10.51
N GLY A 191 -3.34 3.55 10.01
CA GLY A 191 -4.50 4.38 10.33
C GLY A 191 -4.78 4.42 11.83
N GLY A 192 -4.68 3.26 12.51
CA GLY A 192 -4.83 3.18 13.97
C GLY A 192 -3.77 3.95 14.78
N ARG A 193 -2.64 4.33 14.17
CA ARG A 193 -1.60 5.16 14.80
C ARG A 193 -1.67 6.61 14.35
N VAL A 194 -1.83 6.83 13.05
CA VAL A 194 -1.77 8.14 12.40
C VAL A 194 -3.03 8.94 12.69
N ILE A 195 -4.22 8.34 12.52
CA ILE A 195 -5.49 9.05 12.65
C ILE A 195 -5.69 9.53 14.09
N PRO A 196 -5.54 8.68 15.14
CA PRO A 196 -5.60 9.17 16.51
C PRO A 196 -4.50 10.19 16.82
N ALA A 197 -3.29 10.05 16.28
CA ALA A 197 -2.24 11.04 16.56
C ALA A 197 -2.67 12.45 16.11
N PHE A 198 -3.27 12.59 14.92
CA PHE A 198 -3.75 13.89 14.43
C PHE A 198 -5.03 14.37 15.13
N THR A 199 -6.01 13.48 15.35
CA THR A 199 -7.27 13.83 16.03
C THR A 199 -7.03 14.24 17.48
N THR A 200 -6.12 13.57 18.20
CA THR A 200 -5.89 13.84 19.63
C THR A 200 -5.01 15.06 19.90
N THR A 201 -4.28 15.56 18.89
CA THR A 201 -3.55 16.83 18.96
C THR A 201 -4.49 18.03 18.89
N ASN A 202 -5.55 17.95 18.08
CA ASN A 202 -6.45 19.08 17.82
C ASN A 202 -7.85 18.93 18.47
N CYS A 203 -8.23 17.72 18.88
CA CYS A 203 -9.54 17.39 19.43
C CYS A 203 -9.40 16.44 20.65
N ARG A 204 -10.51 16.01 21.25
CA ARG A 204 -10.51 15.24 22.51
C ARG A 204 -9.89 13.84 22.38
N LYS A 205 -9.01 13.48 23.33
CA LYS A 205 -8.28 12.20 23.34
C LYS A 205 -9.13 11.02 23.81
N ALA A 206 -9.63 10.21 22.88
CA ALA A 206 -10.16 8.88 23.19
C ALA A 206 -9.00 7.89 23.42
N GLN A 207 -8.92 7.28 24.60
CA GLN A 207 -7.90 6.27 24.89
C GLN A 207 -8.13 5.01 24.04
N PRO A 208 -7.06 4.42 23.46
CA PRO A 208 -7.17 3.19 22.70
C PRO A 208 -7.67 2.05 23.59
N ILE A 209 -8.63 1.27 23.07
CA ILE A 209 -9.11 0.06 23.74
C ILE A 209 -8.30 -1.10 23.18
N ARG A 210 -7.40 -1.65 24.02
CA ARG A 210 -6.43 -2.67 23.60
C ARG A 210 -7.06 -3.92 22.98
N TRP A 211 -8.14 -4.45 23.56
CA TRP A 211 -8.78 -5.65 23.02
C TRP A 211 -9.37 -5.38 21.63
N LEU A 212 -9.97 -4.21 21.42
CA LEU A 212 -10.57 -3.82 20.14
C LEU A 212 -9.51 -3.68 19.05
N GLU A 213 -8.34 -3.13 19.37
CA GLU A 213 -7.20 -3.06 18.45
C GLU A 213 -6.68 -4.44 18.07
N ILE A 214 -6.51 -5.34 19.05
CA ILE A 214 -6.05 -6.70 18.82
C ILE A 214 -7.06 -7.45 17.96
N THR A 215 -8.35 -7.43 18.30
CA THR A 215 -9.40 -8.10 17.52
C THR A 215 -9.45 -7.58 16.08
N SER A 216 -9.35 -6.27 15.89
CA SER A 216 -9.38 -5.64 14.56
C SER A 216 -8.21 -6.12 13.68
N ILE A 217 -6.99 -6.15 14.23
CA ILE A 217 -5.81 -6.58 13.47
C ILE A 217 -5.80 -8.10 13.26
N THR A 218 -6.13 -8.88 14.29
CA THR A 218 -6.17 -10.35 14.20
C THR A 218 -7.18 -10.83 13.16
N THR A 219 -8.37 -10.23 13.10
CA THR A 219 -9.39 -10.61 12.09
C THR A 219 -8.92 -10.33 10.67
N ILE A 220 -8.20 -9.22 10.42
CA ILE A 220 -7.62 -8.94 9.10
C ILE A 220 -6.54 -9.98 8.76
N ILE A 221 -5.66 -10.33 9.71
CA ILE A 221 -4.63 -11.35 9.51
C ILE A 221 -5.26 -12.71 9.20
N LEU A 222 -6.30 -13.12 9.94
CA LEU A 222 -7.01 -14.37 9.68
C LEU A 222 -7.65 -14.35 8.29
N THR A 223 -8.28 -13.24 7.90
CA THR A 223 -8.88 -13.10 6.56
C THR A 223 -7.80 -13.15 5.47
N LEU A 224 -6.62 -12.58 5.70
CA LEU A 224 -5.48 -12.67 4.79
C LEU A 224 -5.05 -14.12 4.59
N ILE A 225 -4.92 -14.88 5.68
CA ILE A 225 -4.61 -16.32 5.63
C ILE A 225 -5.70 -17.08 4.87
N MET A 226 -6.97 -16.73 5.07
CA MET A 226 -8.07 -17.35 4.33
C MET A 226 -8.02 -17.05 2.83
N ALA A 227 -7.66 -15.82 2.46
CA ALA A 227 -7.48 -15.45 1.06
C ALA A 227 -6.35 -16.24 0.40
N TRP A 228 -5.27 -16.51 1.13
CA TRP A 228 -4.14 -17.32 0.68
C TRP A 228 -4.56 -18.76 0.34
N PHE A 229 -5.41 -19.38 1.15
CA PHE A 229 -5.96 -20.71 0.86
C PHE A 229 -7.12 -20.69 -0.14
N GLY A 230 -7.63 -19.50 -0.47
CA GLY A 230 -8.81 -19.29 -1.30
C GLY A 230 -10.12 -19.37 -0.53
N PHE A 231 -10.91 -18.30 -0.64
CA PHE A 231 -12.20 -18.21 0.06
C PHE A 231 -13.16 -19.36 -0.30
N ALA A 232 -13.18 -19.78 -1.57
CA ALA A 232 -14.06 -20.87 -2.01
C ALA A 232 -13.69 -22.24 -1.41
N SER A 233 -12.44 -22.40 -0.96
CA SER A 233 -11.93 -23.64 -0.37
C SER A 233 -12.23 -23.77 1.13
N LEU A 234 -12.86 -22.75 1.73
CA LEU A 234 -13.12 -22.67 3.16
C LEU A 234 -14.63 -22.71 3.45
N PRO A 235 -15.04 -23.20 4.63
CA PRO A 235 -16.45 -23.20 5.02
C PRO A 235 -17.01 -21.76 5.09
N ALA A 236 -18.15 -21.53 4.44
CA ALA A 236 -18.78 -20.20 4.36
C ALA A 236 -19.09 -19.60 5.74
N TRP A 237 -19.49 -20.43 6.72
CA TRP A 237 -19.77 -19.97 8.08
C TRP A 237 -18.53 -19.38 8.75
N LEU A 238 -17.34 -19.93 8.49
CA LEU A 238 -16.09 -19.49 9.09
C LEU A 238 -15.69 -18.12 8.55
N LEU A 239 -15.83 -17.93 7.23
CA LEU A 239 -15.64 -16.64 6.56
C LEU A 239 -16.62 -15.60 7.12
N PHE A 240 -17.90 -15.96 7.22
CA PHE A 240 -18.94 -15.06 7.73
C PHE A 240 -18.65 -14.59 9.15
N VAL A 241 -18.30 -15.51 10.06
CA VAL A 241 -17.99 -15.19 11.46
C VAL A 241 -16.78 -14.26 11.55
N ILE A 242 -15.67 -14.59 10.88
CA ILE A 242 -14.44 -13.79 10.96
C ILE A 242 -14.63 -12.41 10.31
N ALA A 243 -15.29 -12.35 9.15
CA ALA A 243 -15.59 -11.09 8.47
C ALA A 243 -16.53 -10.20 9.30
N THR A 244 -17.54 -10.78 9.95
CA THR A 244 -18.48 -10.03 10.80
C THR A 244 -17.77 -9.45 12.03
N ILE A 245 -16.97 -10.25 12.73
CA ILE A 245 -16.18 -9.76 13.87
C ILE A 245 -15.18 -8.70 13.40
N GLY A 246 -14.56 -8.89 12.23
CA GLY A 246 -13.64 -7.93 11.63
C GLY A 246 -14.31 -6.60 11.30
N ALA A 247 -15.49 -6.63 10.67
CA ALA A 247 -16.26 -5.44 10.34
C ALA A 247 -16.71 -4.69 11.60
N LEU A 248 -17.26 -5.39 12.59
CA LEU A 248 -17.72 -4.79 13.85
C LEU A 248 -16.56 -4.19 14.65
N SER A 249 -15.44 -4.90 14.76
CA SER A 249 -14.27 -4.40 15.51
C SER A 249 -13.60 -3.21 14.82
N ASN A 250 -13.38 -3.26 13.50
CA ASN A 250 -12.79 -2.15 12.75
C ASN A 250 -13.73 -0.94 12.67
N GLY A 251 -15.05 -1.17 12.57
CA GLY A 251 -16.07 -0.12 12.64
C GLY A 251 -16.14 0.53 14.03
N GLY A 252 -16.14 -0.27 15.10
CA GLY A 252 -16.05 0.23 16.46
C GLY A 252 -14.77 1.05 16.69
N ARG A 253 -13.65 0.64 16.09
CA ARG A 253 -12.39 1.38 16.13
C ARG A 253 -12.49 2.71 15.37
N ALA A 254 -13.14 2.71 14.19
CA ALA A 254 -13.42 3.89 13.37
C ALA A 254 -14.15 4.98 14.15
N LEU A 255 -15.26 4.60 14.78
CA LEU A 255 -16.15 5.51 15.49
C LEU A 255 -15.44 6.18 16.67
N ARG A 256 -14.49 5.48 17.28
CA ARG A 256 -13.69 6.00 18.40
C ARG A 256 -12.55 6.91 17.98
N TRP A 257 -12.25 7.05 16.69
CA TRP A 257 -11.31 8.05 16.19
C TRP A 257 -11.87 9.47 16.19
N GLY A 258 -13.08 9.68 16.72
CA GLY A 258 -13.53 11.00 17.14
C GLY A 258 -13.76 11.99 15.99
N ILE A 259 -14.01 11.51 14.77
CA ILE A 259 -14.33 12.35 13.60
C ILE A 259 -15.37 13.42 13.93
N GLN A 260 -16.37 13.06 14.74
CA GLN A 260 -17.45 13.90 15.26
C GLN A 260 -16.98 15.17 15.96
N HIS A 261 -15.78 15.16 16.54
CA HIS A 261 -15.20 16.29 17.27
C HIS A 261 -14.28 17.15 16.40
N CYS A 262 -13.97 16.74 15.17
CA CYS A 262 -13.05 17.43 14.26
C CYS A 262 -13.69 17.88 12.94
N TRP A 263 -15.03 18.02 12.89
CA TRP A 263 -15.74 18.49 11.69
C TRP A 263 -15.31 19.89 11.23
N HIS A 264 -14.78 20.72 12.13
CA HIS A 264 -14.33 22.08 11.82
C HIS A 264 -12.91 22.14 11.23
N GLU A 265 -12.22 21.01 11.06
CA GLU A 265 -10.86 20.93 10.52
C GLU A 265 -10.87 20.20 9.17
N PRO A 266 -11.03 20.92 8.03
CA PRO A 266 -11.16 20.31 6.69
C PRO A 266 -9.97 19.43 6.29
N LEU A 267 -8.79 19.71 6.85
CA LEU A 267 -7.59 18.89 6.66
C LEU A 267 -7.76 17.45 7.13
N LEU A 268 -8.60 17.21 8.14
CA LEU A 268 -8.88 15.88 8.68
C LEU A 268 -9.97 15.12 7.91
N TRP A 269 -10.74 15.81 7.06
CA TRP A 269 -11.85 15.18 6.33
C TRP A 269 -11.35 14.13 5.36
N SER A 270 -10.30 14.42 4.58
CA SER A 270 -9.70 13.46 3.66
C SER A 270 -9.21 12.18 4.37
N LEU A 271 -8.72 12.33 5.61
CA LEU A 271 -8.20 11.25 6.43
C LEU A 271 -9.31 10.34 6.98
N HIS A 272 -10.45 10.92 7.32
CA HIS A 272 -11.58 10.18 7.86
C HIS A 272 -12.54 9.64 6.77
N LEU A 273 -12.75 10.39 5.69
CA LEU A 273 -13.57 9.98 4.53
C LEU A 273 -12.95 8.78 3.80
N ALA A 274 -11.62 8.67 3.75
CA ALA A 274 -10.94 7.49 3.20
C ALA A 274 -11.22 6.19 4.00
N TYR A 275 -11.73 6.28 5.23
CA TYR A 275 -11.98 5.13 6.11
C TYR A 275 -13.47 4.86 6.38
N ALA A 276 -14.36 5.83 6.18
CA ALA A 276 -15.78 5.72 6.49
C ALA A 276 -16.64 6.29 5.35
N ASP A 277 -17.10 5.40 4.46
CA ASP A 277 -18.27 5.70 3.64
C ASP A 277 -19.52 5.18 4.36
N ARG A 278 -20.27 6.10 4.99
CA ARG A 278 -21.70 5.94 5.17
C ARG A 278 -22.37 7.30 5.35
N HIS A 279 -23.29 7.54 4.43
CA HIS A 279 -24.31 8.58 4.34
C HIS A 279 -24.66 9.30 5.66
N GLY A 280 -24.53 10.62 5.61
CA GLY A 280 -25.16 11.51 6.56
C GLY A 280 -26.62 11.73 6.20
N GLU A 281 -27.51 11.50 7.16
CA GLU A 281 -28.74 12.25 7.27
C GLU A 281 -28.74 12.95 8.62
N ARG A 282 -28.76 14.28 8.56
CA ARG A 282 -29.03 15.18 9.67
C ARG A 282 -30.53 15.10 9.99
N SER A 283 -30.85 15.00 11.26
CA SER A 283 -32.06 15.61 11.80
C SER A 283 -31.64 16.51 12.98
N GLU A 284 -31.42 17.79 12.70
CA GLU A 284 -31.55 18.85 13.68
C GLU A 284 -32.99 19.39 13.60
N GLY A 285 -33.59 19.68 14.75
CA GLY A 285 -34.72 20.60 14.86
C GLY A 285 -35.74 20.21 15.93
N GLY A 286 -35.60 20.78 17.14
CA GLY A 286 -36.64 20.81 18.17
C GLY A 286 -36.19 20.29 19.52
#